data_AF-A0A3A4VCR0-F1
#
_entry.id   AF-A0A3A4VCR0-F1
#
_cell.length_a   1.000
_cell.length_b   1.000
_cell.length_c   1.000
_cell.angle_alpha   90.00
_cell.angle_beta   90.00
_cell.angle_gamma   90.00
#
_symmetry.space_group_name_H-M   'P 1'
#
loop_
_entity.id
_entity.type
_entity.pdbx_description
1 polymer ?
#
loop_
_entity_poly.entity_id
_entity_poly.type
_entity_poly.pdbx_seq_one_letter_code
_entity_poly.pdbx_strand_id
1 'polypeptide(L)'
;MKFREYFFEYSLVALILLVVVVGYARFMVARDYVVAYEAECDAATSSCFIGCEDDECLSTYYYALIEKPAADVYAQCGKYIADCESINHCLPTNDTNCVKFYCDPDIDGELCEIITAENFGVVETIPEAPSIEHTDATTTPREDILHL
;
A
#
# COMPACT_ATOMS: atom_id res chain seq x y z
N MET A 1 28.98 -49.21 30.42
CA MET A 1 29.13 -47.81 29.93
C MET A 1 27.86 -47.44 29.20
N LYS A 2 27.02 -46.56 29.76
CA LYS A 2 25.72 -46.17 29.18
C LYS A 2 25.81 -45.14 28.04
N PHE A 3 27.02 -44.66 27.74
CA PHE A 3 27.27 -43.60 26.75
C PHE A 3 26.77 -43.97 25.34
N ARG A 4 26.83 -45.25 24.97
CA ARG A 4 26.41 -45.72 23.64
C ARG A 4 24.89 -45.73 23.45
N GLU A 5 24.13 -45.80 24.53
CA GLU A 5 22.65 -45.83 24.50
C GLU A 5 22.08 -44.41 24.31
N TYR A 6 22.70 -43.40 24.92
CA TYR A 6 22.27 -42.00 24.81
C TYR A 6 22.97 -41.22 23.68
N PHE A 7 23.98 -41.79 23.03
CA PHE A 7 24.71 -41.11 21.94
C PHE A 7 23.77 -40.62 20.83
N PHE A 8 22.84 -41.48 20.41
CA PHE A 8 21.88 -41.14 19.37
C PHE A 8 20.94 -40.01 19.82
N GLU A 9 20.40 -40.10 21.03
CA GLU A 9 19.52 -39.09 21.61
C GLU A 9 20.21 -37.72 21.74
N TYR A 10 21.42 -37.68 22.29
CA TYR A 10 22.18 -36.43 22.39
C TYR A 10 22.53 -35.83 21.02
N SER A 11 22.92 -36.67 20.06
CA SER A 11 23.22 -36.21 18.70
C SER A 11 21.98 -35.61 18.02
N LEU A 12 20.81 -36.21 18.23
CA LEU A 12 19.55 -35.76 17.69
C LEU A 12 19.11 -34.44 18.31
N VAL A 13 19.22 -34.30 19.63
CA VAL A 13 18.94 -33.02 20.33
C VAL A 13 19.88 -31.92 19.85
N ALA A 14 21.18 -32.20 19.73
CA ALA A 14 22.15 -31.23 19.21
C ALA A 14 21.83 -30.80 17.77
N LEU A 15 21.41 -31.73 16.92
CA LEU A 15 21.03 -31.44 15.54
C LEU A 15 19.75 -30.57 15.48
N ILE A 16 18.74 -30.88 16.29
CA ILE A 16 17.52 -30.07 16.39
C ILE A 16 17.86 -28.65 16.85
N LEU A 17 18.69 -28.50 17.89
CA LEU A 17 19.13 -27.19 18.35
C LEU A 17 19.88 -26.42 17.26
N LEU A 18 20.74 -27.10 16.51
CA LEU A 18 21.46 -26.48 15.40
C LEU A 18 20.49 -26.00 14.31
N VAL A 19 19.51 -26.80 13.92
CA VAL A 19 18.49 -26.42 12.94
C VAL A 19 17.69 -25.20 13.42
N VAL A 20 17.28 -25.18 14.69
CA VAL A 20 16.55 -24.03 15.26
C VAL A 20 17.41 -22.77 15.26
N VAL A 21 18.68 -22.87 15.65
CA VAL A 21 19.61 -21.72 15.67
C VAL A 21 19.86 -21.19 14.25
N VAL A 22 20.11 -22.09 13.29
CA VAL A 22 20.33 -21.70 11.88
C VAL A 22 19.06 -21.10 11.28
N GLY A 23 17.90 -21.70 11.55
CA GLY A 23 16.60 -21.17 11.12
C GLY A 23 16.36 -19.77 11.68
N TYR A 24 16.55 -19.58 13.00
CA TYR A 24 16.44 -18.28 13.64
C TYR A 24 17.39 -17.26 13.02
N ALA A 25 18.65 -17.63 12.78
CA ALA A 25 19.62 -16.74 12.16
C ALA A 25 19.20 -16.32 10.74
N ARG A 26 18.65 -17.22 9.92
CA ARG A 26 18.17 -16.87 8.58
C ARG A 26 16.95 -15.95 8.62
N PHE A 27 15.93 -16.29 9.41
CA PHE A 27 14.69 -15.53 9.41
C PHE A 27 14.81 -14.20 10.17
N MET A 28 15.38 -14.19 11.37
CA MET A 28 15.37 -12.99 12.22
C MET A 28 16.56 -12.06 11.97
N VAL A 29 17.74 -12.61 11.66
CA VAL A 29 18.96 -11.81 11.49
C VAL A 29 19.18 -11.47 10.03
N ALA A 30 19.23 -12.49 9.16
CA ALA A 30 19.46 -12.28 7.73
C ALA A 30 18.20 -11.79 7.00
N ARG A 31 17.00 -11.95 7.58
CA ARG A 31 15.71 -11.56 6.97
C ARG A 31 15.54 -12.13 5.56
N ASP A 32 15.90 -13.39 5.43
CA ASP A 32 15.87 -14.12 4.17
C ASP A 32 14.45 -14.61 3.83
N TYR A 33 13.57 -13.65 3.59
CA TYR A 33 12.19 -13.85 3.15
C TYR A 33 11.75 -12.63 2.32
N VAL A 34 10.72 -12.83 1.49
CA VAL A 34 10.10 -11.77 0.68
C VAL A 34 8.84 -11.29 1.38
N VAL A 35 8.60 -9.99 1.30
CA VAL A 35 7.40 -9.33 1.81
C VAL A 35 6.67 -8.68 0.66
N ALA A 36 5.34 -8.81 0.66
CA ALA A 36 4.45 -8.17 -0.28
C ALA A 36 3.72 -7.01 0.40
N TYR A 37 3.64 -5.87 -0.28
CA TYR A 37 2.94 -4.68 0.17
C TYR A 37 2.02 -4.16 -0.91
N GLU A 38 0.94 -3.53 -0.49
CA GLU A 38 0.09 -2.75 -1.37
C GLU A 38 0.77 -1.42 -1.66
N ALA A 39 0.77 -1.04 -2.92
CA ALA A 39 1.34 0.20 -3.40
C ALA A 39 0.30 0.94 -4.25
N GLU A 40 0.46 2.26 -4.33
CA GLU A 40 -0.41 3.10 -5.13
C GLU A 40 -0.43 2.64 -6.60
N CYS A 41 -1.63 2.58 -7.14
CA CYS A 41 -1.91 2.20 -8.52
C CYS A 41 -2.96 3.13 -9.11
N ASP A 42 -2.63 3.70 -10.27
CA ASP A 42 -3.55 4.54 -11.03
C ASP A 42 -4.33 3.68 -12.02
N ALA A 43 -5.61 3.43 -11.71
CA ALA A 43 -6.51 2.62 -12.53
C ALA A 43 -6.87 3.28 -13.88
N ALA A 44 -6.57 4.57 -14.07
CA ALA A 44 -6.76 5.25 -15.34
C ALA A 44 -5.65 4.94 -16.35
N THR A 45 -4.46 4.53 -15.88
CA THR A 45 -3.28 4.29 -16.73
C THR A 45 -2.77 2.86 -16.68
N SER A 46 -3.17 2.07 -15.68
CA SER A 46 -2.71 0.70 -15.47
C SER A 46 -3.82 -0.21 -14.92
N SER A 47 -3.67 -1.52 -15.11
CA SER A 47 -4.59 -2.52 -14.55
C SER A 47 -4.29 -2.73 -13.08
N CYS A 48 -5.17 -2.25 -12.20
CA CYS A 48 -4.99 -2.30 -10.75
C CYS A 48 -5.84 -3.40 -10.11
N PHE A 49 -5.40 -3.90 -8.97
CA PHE A 49 -6.22 -4.73 -8.10
C PHE A 49 -7.25 -3.87 -7.37
N ILE A 50 -8.43 -4.43 -7.11
CA ILE A 50 -9.49 -3.79 -6.34
C ILE A 50 -9.41 -4.25 -4.89
N GLY A 51 -9.30 -3.31 -3.96
CA GLY A 51 -9.45 -3.51 -2.52
C GLY A 51 -10.73 -2.86 -2.03
N CYS A 52 -11.29 -3.40 -0.94
CA CYS A 52 -12.45 -2.82 -0.24
C CYS A 52 -11.98 -2.27 1.11
N GLU A 53 -12.38 -1.06 1.48
CA GLU A 53 -12.06 -0.48 2.80
C GLU A 53 -12.87 -1.12 3.93
N ASP A 54 -14.03 -1.69 3.60
CA ASP A 54 -14.95 -2.35 4.53
C ASP A 54 -15.42 -3.72 4.01
N ASP A 55 -15.98 -4.52 4.92
CA ASP A 55 -16.50 -5.86 4.62
C ASP A 55 -17.72 -5.84 3.67
N GLU A 56 -18.41 -4.70 3.58
CA GLU A 56 -19.58 -4.49 2.72
C GLU A 56 -19.20 -3.98 1.31
N CYS A 57 -17.92 -3.68 1.09
CA CYS A 57 -17.34 -3.07 -0.09
C CYS A 57 -18.09 -1.82 -0.60
N LEU A 58 -18.46 -0.91 0.31
CA LEU A 58 -19.11 0.36 -0.04
C LEU A 58 -18.12 1.39 -0.59
N SER A 59 -16.84 1.24 -0.25
CA SER A 59 -15.73 2.07 -0.70
C SER A 59 -14.60 1.18 -1.22
N THR A 60 -14.23 1.36 -2.49
CA THR A 60 -13.15 0.63 -3.16
C THR A 60 -11.90 1.50 -3.32
N TYR A 61 -10.73 0.86 -3.27
CA TYR A 61 -9.45 1.48 -3.58
C TYR A 61 -8.66 0.62 -4.57
N TYR A 62 -7.78 1.25 -5.32
CA TYR A 62 -6.97 0.60 -6.35
C TYR A 62 -5.53 0.48 -5.90
N TYR A 63 -4.98 -0.72 -5.99
CA TYR A 63 -3.60 -0.97 -5.58
C TYR A 63 -2.87 -1.90 -6.54
N ALA A 64 -1.55 -1.89 -6.42
CA ALA A 64 -0.65 -2.82 -7.05
C ALA A 64 0.12 -3.55 -5.95
N LEU A 65 0.59 -4.76 -6.23
CA LEU A 65 1.40 -5.51 -5.27
C LEU A 65 2.88 -5.26 -5.54
N ILE A 66 3.64 -4.96 -4.50
CA ILE A 66 5.09 -4.84 -4.56
C ILE A 66 5.71 -5.91 -3.68
N GLU A 67 6.50 -6.78 -4.28
CA GLU A 67 7.30 -7.78 -3.59
C GLU A 67 8.75 -7.32 -3.46
N LYS A 68 9.28 -7.35 -2.23
CA LYS A 68 10.66 -6.94 -1.91
C LYS A 68 11.31 -7.91 -0.92
N PRO A 69 12.63 -8.13 -0.98
CA PRO A 69 13.34 -8.82 0.09
C PRO A 69 13.23 -8.06 1.42
N ALA A 70 12.91 -8.75 2.50
CA ALA A 70 12.75 -8.13 3.81
C ALA A 70 14.05 -7.52 4.36
N ALA A 71 15.21 -8.04 3.93
CA ALA A 71 16.51 -7.45 4.22
C ALA A 71 16.64 -6.04 3.61
N ASP A 72 16.21 -5.85 2.36
CA ASP A 72 16.27 -4.57 1.64
C ASP A 72 15.29 -3.56 2.28
N VAL A 73 14.07 -4.01 2.58
CA VAL A 73 13.07 -3.20 3.30
C VAL A 73 13.58 -2.76 4.67
N TYR A 74 14.21 -3.65 5.43
CA TYR A 74 14.78 -3.29 6.73
C TYR A 74 15.97 -2.33 6.60
N ALA A 75 16.78 -2.46 5.56
CA ALA A 75 17.89 -1.55 5.30
C ALA A 75 17.41 -0.13 4.92
N GLN A 76 16.29 -0.04 4.20
CA GLN A 76 15.69 1.23 3.75
C GLN A 76 14.86 1.91 4.86
N CYS A 77 14.00 1.15 5.53
CA CYS A 77 12.98 1.66 6.45
C CYS A 77 13.30 1.44 7.94
N GLY A 78 14.29 0.60 8.25
CA GLY A 78 14.59 0.23 9.63
C GLY A 78 13.48 -0.59 10.29
N LYS A 79 13.24 -0.34 11.59
CA LYS A 79 12.28 -1.11 12.39
C LYS A 79 10.82 -0.69 12.16
N TYR A 80 10.59 0.56 11.80
CA TYR A 80 9.25 1.15 11.69
C TYR A 80 8.89 1.33 10.22
N ILE A 81 8.21 0.33 9.66
CA ILE A 81 7.90 0.29 8.23
C ILE A 81 6.66 1.09 7.84
N ALA A 82 5.76 1.39 8.80
CA ALA A 82 4.47 2.02 8.52
C ALA A 82 4.59 3.42 7.90
N ASP A 83 5.63 4.17 8.27
CA ASP A 83 5.84 5.55 7.79
C ASP A 83 6.89 5.63 6.68
N CYS A 84 7.22 4.51 6.04
CA CYS A 84 8.31 4.43 5.09
C CYS A 84 7.83 4.50 3.64
N GLU A 85 7.97 5.68 3.01
CA GLU A 85 7.57 5.90 1.62
C GLU A 85 8.28 4.98 0.62
N SER A 86 9.54 4.60 0.88
CA SER A 86 10.30 3.73 -0.02
C SER A 86 9.77 2.29 -0.13
N ILE A 87 8.81 1.91 0.71
CA ILE A 87 8.16 0.61 0.63
C ILE A 87 7.17 0.54 -0.54
N ASN A 88 6.61 1.70 -0.93
CA ASN A 88 5.57 1.82 -1.96
C ASN A 88 6.14 1.87 -3.39
N HIS A 89 7.47 1.85 -3.53
CA HIS A 89 8.14 1.95 -4.83
C HIS A 89 9.36 1.02 -4.89
N CYS A 90 9.65 0.52 -6.09
CA CYS A 90 10.93 -0.10 -6.38
C CYS A 90 11.97 0.98 -6.61
N LEU A 91 12.99 1.04 -5.76
CA LEU A 91 14.08 1.98 -5.89
C LEU A 91 15.06 1.51 -6.98
N PRO A 92 15.65 2.42 -7.76
CA PRO A 92 16.67 2.04 -8.76
C PRO A 92 18.00 1.60 -8.11
N THR A 93 18.20 1.92 -6.84
CA THR A 93 19.39 1.58 -6.05
C THR A 93 18.97 0.93 -4.74
N ASN A 94 19.62 -0.18 -4.37
CA ASN A 94 19.33 -0.99 -3.17
C ASN A 94 18.00 -1.75 -3.18
N ASP A 95 17.51 -2.13 -4.36
CA ASP A 95 16.37 -3.04 -4.54
C ASP A 95 16.73 -4.11 -5.58
N THR A 96 17.42 -5.15 -5.14
CA THR A 96 17.99 -6.15 -6.06
C THR A 96 16.94 -7.05 -6.71
N ASN A 97 15.80 -7.25 -6.05
CA ASN A 97 14.72 -8.13 -6.52
C ASN A 97 13.32 -7.53 -6.24
N CYS A 98 13.18 -6.21 -6.41
CA CYS A 98 11.86 -5.59 -6.29
C CYS A 98 11.04 -5.86 -7.55
N VAL A 99 9.83 -6.39 -7.38
CA VAL A 99 8.90 -6.66 -8.47
C VAL A 99 7.56 -6.02 -8.14
N LYS A 100 7.05 -5.20 -9.06
CA LYS A 100 5.70 -4.64 -8.98
C LYS A 100 4.79 -5.44 -9.89
N PHE A 101 3.77 -6.04 -9.30
CA PHE A 101 2.72 -6.79 -9.97
C PHE A 101 1.49 -5.91 -10.12
N TYR A 102 1.00 -5.88 -11.35
CA TYR A 102 -0.26 -5.28 -11.73
C TYR A 102 -1.28 -6.39 -11.94
N CYS A 103 -2.56 -6.04 -11.89
CA CYS A 103 -3.62 -7.01 -12.08
C CYS A 103 -3.64 -7.50 -13.54
N ASP A 104 -3.68 -8.80 -13.74
CA ASP A 104 -3.79 -9.40 -15.07
C ASP A 104 -5.25 -9.81 -15.32
N PRO A 105 -6.00 -9.13 -16.20
CA PRO A 105 -7.42 -9.43 -16.40
C PRO A 105 -7.67 -10.85 -16.93
N ASP A 106 -6.69 -11.49 -17.56
CA ASP A 106 -6.82 -12.86 -18.07
C ASP A 106 -6.69 -13.91 -16.95
N ILE A 107 -5.99 -13.57 -15.85
CA ILE A 107 -5.71 -14.46 -14.72
C ILE A 107 -6.59 -14.14 -13.52
N ASP A 108 -6.68 -12.85 -13.17
CA ASP A 108 -7.30 -12.34 -11.95
C ASP A 108 -8.75 -11.90 -12.14
N GLY A 109 -9.19 -11.71 -13.40
CA GLY A 109 -10.59 -11.52 -13.78
C GLY A 109 -11.27 -10.33 -13.09
N GLU A 110 -12.29 -10.61 -12.27
CA GLU A 110 -13.11 -9.60 -11.59
C GLU A 110 -12.36 -8.81 -10.50
N LEU A 111 -11.14 -9.25 -10.13
CA LEU A 111 -10.29 -8.52 -9.19
C LEU A 111 -9.54 -7.35 -9.84
N CYS A 112 -9.62 -7.22 -11.17
CA CYS A 112 -8.98 -6.15 -11.93
C CYS A 112 -9.97 -5.07 -12.33
N GLU A 113 -9.54 -3.81 -12.20
CA GLU A 113 -10.23 -2.69 -12.84
C GLU A 113 -9.26 -1.87 -13.71
N ILE A 114 -9.74 -1.53 -14.91
CA ILE A 114 -9.13 -0.54 -15.79
C ILE A 114 -10.23 0.49 -16.06
N ILE A 115 -10.05 1.72 -15.59
CA ILE A 115 -10.99 2.79 -15.90
C ILE A 115 -10.67 3.28 -17.31
N THR A 116 -11.28 2.67 -18.32
CA THR A 116 -11.25 3.20 -19.69
C THR A 116 -12.14 4.44 -19.79
N ALA A 117 -11.80 5.37 -20.69
CA ALA A 117 -12.50 6.65 -20.87
C ALA A 117 -14.01 6.53 -21.17
N GLU A 118 -14.53 5.32 -21.45
CA GLU A 118 -15.95 5.03 -21.61
C GLU A 118 -16.70 4.94 -20.26
N ASN A 119 -16.02 4.63 -19.15
CA ASN A 119 -16.58 4.62 -17.79
C ASN A 119 -16.52 5.98 -17.08
N PHE A 120 -15.89 6.99 -17.68
CA PHE A 120 -15.83 8.36 -17.14
C PHE A 120 -17.14 9.15 -17.36
N GLY A 121 -18.21 8.47 -17.79
CA GLY A 121 -19.45 9.06 -18.28
C GLY A 121 -20.68 8.95 -17.37
N VAL A 122 -20.53 8.58 -16.09
CA VAL A 122 -21.62 8.69 -15.10
C VAL A 122 -21.15 9.53 -13.92
N VAL A 123 -20.86 10.80 -14.18
CA VAL A 123 -21.01 11.83 -13.15
C VAL A 123 -22.51 12.06 -13.04
N GLU A 124 -23.16 11.38 -12.08
CA GLU A 124 -24.48 11.81 -11.61
C GLU A 124 -24.33 13.27 -11.18
N THR A 125 -24.93 14.18 -11.94
CA THR A 125 -25.06 15.57 -11.57
C THR A 125 -25.85 15.63 -10.27
N ILE A 126 -25.16 15.80 -9.14
CA ILE A 126 -25.77 16.24 -7.90
C ILE A 126 -26.45 17.58 -8.22
N PRO A 127 -27.78 17.73 -8.08
CA PRO A 127 -28.43 19.00 -8.34
C PRO A 127 -27.86 20.05 -7.37
N GLU A 128 -27.30 21.12 -7.94
CA GLU A 128 -26.85 22.30 -7.20
C GLU A 128 -27.93 22.72 -6.21
N ALA A 129 -27.57 22.75 -4.93
CA ALA A 129 -28.39 23.37 -3.91
C ALA A 129 -28.57 24.86 -4.28
N PRO A 130 -29.79 25.42 -4.17
CA PRO A 130 -30.05 26.79 -4.58
C PRO A 130 -29.25 27.76 -3.71
N SER A 131 -28.44 28.59 -4.38
CA SER A 131 -27.78 29.75 -3.79
C SER A 131 -28.81 30.69 -3.18
N ILE A 132 -28.77 30.87 -1.87
CA ILE A 132 -29.58 31.86 -1.15
C ILE A 132 -29.02 33.25 -1.51
N GLU A 133 -29.85 34.04 -2.21
CA GLU A 133 -29.68 35.47 -2.42
C GLU A 133 -29.42 36.18 -1.09
N HIS A 134 -28.26 36.83 -0.96
CA HIS A 134 -28.05 37.83 0.09
C HIS A 134 -28.62 39.15 -0.40
N THR A 135 -29.82 39.47 0.08
CA THR A 135 -30.51 40.74 -0.18
C THR A 135 -29.71 41.88 0.46
N ASP A 136 -29.13 42.71 -0.40
CA ASP A 136 -28.48 43.97 -0.03
C ASP A 136 -29.55 44.98 0.46
N ALA A 137 -29.41 45.43 1.70
CA ALA A 137 -30.29 46.41 2.30
C ALA A 137 -29.54 47.73 2.50
N THR A 138 -29.85 48.67 1.60
CA THR A 138 -30.16 50.08 1.90
C THR A 138 -29.07 50.91 2.59
N THR A 139 -28.44 51.82 1.85
CA THR A 139 -28.51 53.26 2.19
C THR A 139 -28.19 54.15 0.98
N THR A 140 -29.06 55.13 0.77
CA THR A 140 -29.18 56.07 -0.35
C THR A 140 -28.09 57.16 -0.41
N PRO A 141 -27.91 57.81 -1.57
CA PRO A 141 -26.96 58.93 -1.77
C PRO A 141 -27.62 60.29 -1.53
N ARG A 142 -26.85 61.27 -1.00
CA ARG A 142 -27.08 62.72 -1.20
C ARG A 142 -25.86 63.52 -0.71
N GLU A 143 -25.04 64.00 -1.64
CA GLU A 143 -24.85 65.44 -1.97
C GLU A 143 -24.56 66.33 -0.76
N ASP A 144 -23.33 66.85 -0.64
CA ASP A 144 -23.02 68.24 -1.01
C ASP A 144 -21.68 68.76 -0.42
N ILE A 145 -20.83 69.31 -1.31
CA ILE A 145 -20.25 70.67 -1.22
C ILE A 145 -19.04 70.93 -0.28
N LEU A 146 -17.91 71.23 -0.94
CA LEU A 146 -16.99 72.37 -0.76
C LEU A 146 -15.77 72.37 0.18
N HIS A 147 -14.66 72.72 -0.48
CA HIS A 147 -13.61 73.70 -0.16
C HIS A 147 -12.57 73.44 0.94
N LEU A 148 -11.32 73.54 0.44
CA LEU A 148 -10.02 73.85 1.05
C LEU A 148 -9.29 72.72 1.79
#